data_AF-A0A2N2FQD8-F1
#
_entry.id   AF-A0A2N2FQD8-F1
#
_cell.length_a   1.000
_cell.length_b   1.000
_cell.length_c   1.000
_cell.angle_alpha   90.00
_cell.angle_beta   90.00
_cell.angle_gamma   90.00
#
_symmetry.space_group_name_H-M   'P 1'
#
loop_
_entity.id
_entity.type
_entity.pdbx_description
1 polymer ?
#
loop_
_entity_poly.entity_id
_entity_poly.type
_entity_poly.pdbx_seq_one_letter_code
_entity_poly.pdbx_strand_id
1 'polypeptide(L)'
;MNDSNFDELLLGAEKPSRYIGAEVNAVRKDNAEVRFLLAFPDTYEVGMSHLGLQILYSILNEISYVSAERCFAPWPDREKQLRAGNIPLTSLESQMRTADFDIVGFSLQYELSYTNVLNMLDLG
;
A
#
# COMPACT_ATOMS: atom_id res chain seq x y z
N MET A 1 -7.45 -7.91 9.76
CA MET A 1 -6.39 -8.76 10.34
C MET A 1 -6.42 -8.54 11.85
N ASN A 2 -6.29 -9.57 12.70
CA ASN A 2 -6.17 -9.34 14.15
C ASN A 2 -4.80 -8.70 14.45
N ASP A 3 -4.76 -7.75 15.38
CA ASP A 3 -3.53 -6.99 15.74
C ASP A 3 -2.33 -7.91 16.01
N SER A 4 -2.55 -9.04 16.70
CA SER A 4 -1.48 -10.01 17.00
C SER A 4 -0.82 -10.65 15.78
N ASN A 5 -1.57 -10.91 14.70
CA ASN A 5 -1.01 -11.49 13.48
C ASN A 5 -0.21 -10.44 12.70
N PHE A 6 -0.66 -9.18 12.71
CA PHE A 6 0.07 -8.07 12.09
C PHE A 6 1.42 -7.82 12.78
N ASP A 7 1.46 -7.90 14.12
CA ASP A 7 2.69 -7.74 14.90
C ASP A 7 3.71 -8.85 14.62
N GLU A 8 3.28 -10.12 14.56
CA GLU A 8 4.16 -11.24 14.19
C GLU A 8 4.77 -11.06 12.79
N LEU A 9 3.92 -10.64 11.87
CA LEU A 9 4.26 -10.30 10.50
C LEU A 9 5.31 -9.18 10.44
N LEU A 10 5.15 -8.12 11.22
CA LEU A 10 6.14 -7.03 11.33
C LEU A 10 7.46 -7.52 11.92
N LEU A 11 7.42 -8.29 13.01
CA LEU A 11 8.63 -8.82 13.67
C LEU A 11 9.44 -9.74 12.76
N GLY A 12 8.79 -10.46 11.86
CA GLY A 12 9.44 -11.33 10.89
C GLY A 12 9.97 -10.63 9.64
N ALA A 13 9.74 -9.32 9.48
CA ALA A 13 10.22 -8.55 8.33
C ALA A 13 11.63 -8.00 8.55
N GLU A 14 12.46 -8.01 7.51
CA GLU A 14 13.82 -7.44 7.51
C GLU A 14 13.80 -5.93 7.82
N LYS A 15 12.78 -5.22 7.34
CA LYS A 15 12.54 -3.80 7.59
C LYS A 15 11.07 -3.55 7.94
N PRO A 16 10.69 -3.67 9.21
CA PRO A 16 9.30 -3.51 9.65
C PRO A 16 8.73 -2.13 9.34
N SER A 17 9.57 -1.09 9.37
CA SER A 17 9.19 0.31 9.11
C SER A 17 8.49 0.53 7.77
N ARG A 18 8.71 -0.34 6.78
CA ARG A 18 8.04 -0.30 5.46
C ARG A 18 6.52 -0.49 5.53
N TYR A 19 6.03 -1.10 6.60
CA TYR A 19 4.66 -1.61 6.67
C TYR A 19 3.81 -1.00 7.80
N ILE A 20 4.38 -0.13 8.63
CA ILE A 20 3.72 0.40 9.84
C ILE A 20 2.58 1.37 9.51
N GLY A 21 2.78 2.24 8.51
CA GLY A 21 1.76 3.23 8.10
C GLY A 21 1.44 4.31 9.14
N ALA A 22 2.39 4.61 10.03
CA ALA A 22 2.27 5.65 11.07
C ALA A 22 2.99 6.96 10.69
N GLU A 23 2.89 7.36 9.42
CA GLU A 23 3.56 8.56 8.91
C GLU A 23 2.90 9.85 9.39
N VAL A 24 3.72 10.89 9.57
CA VAL A 24 3.23 12.26 9.73
C VAL A 24 2.55 12.69 8.44
N ASN A 25 1.35 13.23 8.53
CA ASN A 25 0.46 13.61 7.41
C ASN A 25 -0.26 12.45 6.70
N ALA A 26 -0.25 11.24 7.26
CA ALA A 26 -1.16 10.20 6.79
C ALA A 26 -2.62 10.64 7.02
N VAL A 27 -3.38 10.76 5.93
CA VAL A 27 -4.81 11.07 5.95
C VAL A 27 -5.59 9.77 6.05
N ARG A 28 -6.53 9.71 6.99
CA ARG A 28 -7.49 8.61 7.15
C ARG A 28 -8.89 9.19 7.13
N LYS A 29 -9.75 8.64 6.27
CA LYS A 29 -11.16 9.05 6.14
C LYS A 29 -12.06 7.83 6.28
N ASP A 30 -12.92 7.86 7.30
CA ASP A 30 -13.83 6.74 7.55
C ASP A 30 -15.00 6.72 6.55
N ASN A 31 -15.52 7.90 6.19
CA ASN A 31 -16.70 8.06 5.33
C ASN A 31 -16.34 8.65 3.95
N ALA A 32 -15.72 7.83 3.08
CA ALA A 32 -15.48 8.18 1.68
C ALA A 32 -16.50 7.48 0.77
N GLU A 33 -16.97 8.21 -0.26
CA GLU A 33 -17.83 7.66 -1.31
C GLU A 33 -17.02 6.95 -2.39
N VAL A 34 -15.76 7.37 -2.61
CA VAL A 34 -14.83 6.75 -3.55
C VAL A 34 -13.47 6.53 -2.90
N ARG A 35 -12.94 5.31 -3.00
CA ARG A 35 -11.65 4.89 -2.43
C ARG A 35 -10.63 4.61 -3.52
N PHE A 36 -9.53 5.35 -3.50
CA PHE A 36 -8.36 5.17 -4.37
C PHE A 36 -7.24 4.45 -3.62
N LEU A 37 -6.68 3.43 -4.26
CA LEU A 37 -5.39 2.86 -3.90
C LEU A 37 -4.33 3.32 -4.88
N LEU A 38 -3.43 4.17 -4.42
CA LEU A 38 -2.27 4.63 -5.17
C LEU A 38 -1.12 3.63 -4.96
N ALA A 39 -1.03 2.67 -5.87
CA ALA A 39 -0.03 1.61 -5.85
C ALA A 39 1.28 2.08 -6.51
N PHE A 40 2.39 1.80 -5.84
CA PHE A 40 3.74 2.02 -6.36
C PHE A 40 4.47 0.67 -6.43
N PRO A 41 4.82 0.17 -7.64
CA PRO A 41 5.36 -1.17 -7.84
C PRO A 41 6.86 -1.27 -7.54
N ASP A 42 7.25 -0.72 -6.39
CA ASP A 42 8.59 -0.77 -5.81
C ASP A 42 8.46 -0.69 -4.28
N THR A 43 9.58 -0.82 -3.60
CA THR A 43 9.69 -0.67 -2.16
C THR A 43 9.17 0.67 -1.66
N TYR A 44 8.71 0.63 -0.41
CA TYR A 44 8.25 1.80 0.34
C TYR A 44 9.22 2.99 0.24
N GLU A 45 10.52 2.77 0.44
CA GLU A 45 11.51 3.86 0.43
C GLU A 45 11.58 4.57 -0.94
N VAL A 46 11.48 3.82 -2.03
CA VAL A 46 11.49 4.36 -3.40
C VAL A 46 10.18 5.11 -3.68
N GLY A 47 9.04 4.48 -3.39
CA GLY A 47 7.74 5.08 -3.65
C GLY A 47 7.47 6.33 -2.80
N MET A 48 7.91 6.35 -1.54
CA MET A 48 7.80 7.53 -0.68
C MET A 48 8.63 8.72 -1.15
N SER A 49 9.72 8.48 -1.87
CA SER A 49 10.54 9.51 -2.47
C SER A 49 9.95 10.06 -3.77
N HIS A 50 8.80 9.54 -4.22
CA HIS A 50 8.19 9.93 -5.49
C HIS A 50 7.24 11.13 -5.34
N LEU A 51 7.68 12.29 -5.85
CA LEU A 51 6.93 13.54 -5.78
C LEU A 51 5.55 13.45 -6.46
N GLY A 52 5.43 12.77 -7.61
CA GLY A 52 4.16 12.62 -8.31
C GLY A 52 3.12 11.86 -7.48
N LEU A 53 3.55 10.84 -6.74
CA LEU A 53 2.68 10.06 -5.86
C LEU A 53 2.19 10.94 -4.69
N GLN A 54 3.09 11.73 -4.09
CA GLN A 54 2.75 12.65 -3.01
C GLN A 54 1.76 13.73 -3.44
N ILE A 55 1.95 14.32 -4.63
CA ILE A 55 1.03 15.33 -5.17
C ILE A 55 -0.36 14.73 -5.41
N LEU A 56 -0.45 13.56 -6.07
CA LEU A 56 -1.73 12.89 -6.31
C LEU A 56 -2.43 12.51 -5.01
N TYR A 57 -1.66 11.99 -4.05
CA TYR A 57 -2.17 11.67 -2.71
C TYR A 57 -2.77 12.90 -2.01
N SER A 58 -2.10 14.05 -2.05
CA SER A 58 -2.59 15.30 -1.46
C SER A 58 -3.87 15.77 -2.16
N ILE A 59 -3.85 15.87 -3.48
CA ILE A 59 -4.98 16.38 -4.27
C ILE A 59 -6.23 15.52 -4.05
N LEU A 60 -6.10 14.19 -4.11
CA LEU A 60 -7.25 13.30 -3.91
C LEU A 60 -7.79 13.39 -2.48
N ASN A 61 -6.91 13.50 -1.48
CA ASN A 61 -7.33 13.61 -0.09
C ASN A 61 -7.86 15.01 0.29
N GLU A 62 -7.68 16.04 -0.52
CA GLU A 62 -8.36 17.33 -0.36
C GLU A 62 -9.84 17.28 -0.79
N ILE A 63 -10.22 16.31 -1.63
CA ILE A 63 -11.62 16.14 -2.06
C ILE A 63 -12.42 15.47 -0.94
N SER A 64 -13.50 16.12 -0.47
CA SER A 64 -14.23 15.70 0.73
C SER A 64 -14.75 14.25 0.69
N TYR A 65 -15.25 13.81 -0.46
CA TYR A 65 -15.87 12.48 -0.65
C TYR A 65 -14.90 11.40 -1.13
N VAL A 66 -13.61 11.71 -1.32
CA VAL A 66 -12.59 10.76 -1.79
C VAL A 66 -11.62 10.43 -0.66
N SER A 67 -11.26 9.15 -0.53
CA SER A 67 -10.11 8.72 0.27
C SER A 67 -9.06 8.12 -0.65
N ALA A 68 -7.82 8.59 -0.55
CA ALA A 68 -6.69 7.97 -1.23
C ALA A 68 -5.73 7.39 -0.19
N GLU A 69 -5.37 6.13 -0.39
CA GLU A 69 -4.39 5.40 0.40
C GLU A 69 -3.28 4.87 -0.51
N ARG A 70 -2.14 4.49 0.06
CA ARG A 70 -0.96 4.07 -0.70
C ARG A 70 -0.70 2.59 -0.51
N CYS A 71 -0.13 1.96 -1.52
CA CYS A 71 0.34 0.58 -1.46
C CYS A 71 1.69 0.46 -2.14
N PHE A 72 2.58 -0.36 -1.59
CA PHE A 72 3.94 -0.56 -2.11
C PHE A 72 4.20 -2.04 -2.34
N ALA A 73 5.10 -2.38 -3.25
CA ALA A 73 5.47 -3.76 -3.47
C ALA A 73 6.12 -4.32 -2.20
N PRO A 74 5.67 -5.48 -1.69
CA PRO A 74 6.31 -6.12 -0.55
C PRO A 74 7.72 -6.56 -0.92
N TRP A 75 8.64 -6.49 0.04
CA TRP A 75 9.95 -7.11 -0.11
C TRP A 75 9.81 -8.65 -0.09
N PRO A 76 10.78 -9.43 -0.64
CA PRO A 76 10.61 -10.88 -0.79
C PRO A 76 10.36 -11.66 0.51
N ASP A 77 10.80 -11.15 1.66
CA ASP A 77 10.46 -11.68 2.99
C ASP A 77 8.98 -11.51 3.31
N ARG A 78 8.44 -10.30 3.11
CA ARG A 78 7.03 -9.98 3.33
C ARG A 78 6.14 -10.70 2.34
N GLU A 79 6.53 -10.77 1.08
CA GLU A 79 5.79 -11.55 0.08
C GLU A 79 5.63 -13.00 0.50
N LYS A 80 6.72 -13.65 0.97
CA LYS A 80 6.66 -15.03 1.46
C LYS A 80 5.69 -15.17 2.64
N GLN A 81 5.70 -14.23 3.57
CA GLN A 81 4.77 -14.22 4.70
C GLN A 81 3.31 -14.11 4.22
N LEU A 82 3.03 -13.19 3.30
CA LEU A 82 1.69 -12.97 2.74
C LEU A 82 1.18 -14.23 2.03
N ARG A 83 2.01 -14.82 1.16
CA ARG A 83 1.67 -16.05 0.43
C ARG A 83 1.48 -17.25 1.35
N ALA A 84 2.37 -17.46 2.31
CA ALA A 84 2.27 -18.58 3.25
C ALA A 84 1.03 -18.48 4.15
N GLY A 85 0.65 -17.26 4.55
CA GLY A 85 -0.53 -17.00 5.36
C GLY A 85 -1.84 -16.85 4.57
N ASN A 86 -1.78 -16.87 3.22
CA ASN A 86 -2.90 -16.49 2.35
C ASN A 86 -3.52 -15.13 2.75
N ILE A 87 -2.64 -14.18 3.03
CA ILE A 87 -2.99 -12.83 3.49
C ILE A 87 -2.91 -11.89 2.27
N PRO A 88 -3.98 -11.12 2.00
CA PRO A 88 -3.98 -10.19 0.87
C PRO A 88 -3.01 -9.02 1.11
N LEU A 89 -2.52 -8.45 0.03
CA LEU A 89 -1.84 -7.16 0.06
C LEU A 89 -2.83 -6.06 0.49
N THR A 90 -2.36 -5.15 1.31
CA THR A 90 -3.17 -4.09 1.92
C THR A 90 -2.61 -2.70 1.64
N SER A 91 -3.45 -1.70 1.83
CA SER A 91 -3.02 -0.31 1.92
C SER A 91 -2.15 -0.07 3.15
N LEU A 92 -1.29 0.93 3.08
CA LEU A 92 -0.39 1.28 4.15
C LEU A 92 -1.14 1.93 5.32
N GLU A 93 -2.07 2.84 5.04
CA GLU A 93 -2.73 3.68 6.04
C GLU A 93 -3.72 2.91 6.91
N SER A 94 -4.67 2.20 6.30
CA SER A 94 -5.75 1.54 7.04
C SER A 94 -5.64 0.01 7.06
N GLN A 95 -4.64 -0.57 6.40
CA GLN A 95 -4.52 -2.02 6.21
C GLN A 95 -5.77 -2.62 5.54
N MET A 96 -6.43 -1.85 4.68
CA MET A 96 -7.56 -2.28 3.88
C MET A 96 -7.07 -3.11 2.70
N ARG A 97 -7.79 -4.17 2.34
CA ARG A 97 -7.39 -5.07 1.24
C ARG A 97 -7.48 -4.32 -0.08
N THR A 98 -6.61 -4.63 -1.04
CA THR A 98 -6.65 -3.93 -2.33
C THR A 98 -7.99 -4.09 -3.06
N ALA A 99 -8.65 -5.24 -2.90
CA ALA A 99 -9.97 -5.54 -3.47
C ALA A 99 -11.12 -4.70 -2.87
N ASP A 100 -10.91 -4.01 -1.74
CA ASP A 100 -11.93 -3.16 -1.10
C ASP A 100 -11.86 -1.69 -1.58
N PHE A 101 -11.00 -1.37 -2.54
CA PHE A 101 -10.89 -0.06 -3.18
C PHE A 101 -11.64 -0.01 -4.51
N ASP A 102 -12.26 1.12 -4.83
CA ASP A 102 -12.98 1.32 -6.10
C ASP A 102 -12.02 1.48 -7.28
N ILE A 103 -10.87 2.10 -7.05
CA ILE A 103 -9.89 2.42 -8.09
C ILE A 103 -8.48 2.09 -7.57
N VAL A 104 -7.74 1.27 -8.33
CA VAL A 104 -6.32 1.00 -8.10
C VAL A 104 -5.50 1.65 -9.22
N GLY A 105 -4.65 2.60 -8.86
CA GLY A 105 -3.79 3.32 -9.81
C GLY A 105 -2.32 2.96 -9.60
N PHE A 106 -1.63 2.49 -10.64
CA PHE A 106 -0.20 2.18 -10.58
C PHE A 106 0.65 3.32 -11.17
N SER A 107 1.64 3.78 -10.40
CA SER A 107 2.68 4.71 -10.91
C SER A 107 3.88 3.93 -11.45
N LEU A 108 4.01 3.84 -12.78
CA LEU A 108 5.10 3.12 -13.44
C LEU A 108 6.25 4.05 -13.82
N GLN A 109 7.44 3.81 -13.28
CA GLN A 109 8.63 4.62 -13.58
C GLN A 109 9.55 4.00 -14.63
N TYR A 110 9.67 2.67 -14.64
CA TYR A 110 10.59 1.94 -15.51
C TYR A 110 10.12 0.50 -15.70
N GLU A 111 10.70 -0.18 -16.69
CA GLU A 111 10.23 -1.47 -17.20
C GLU A 111 10.42 -2.62 -16.21
N LEU A 112 11.47 -2.57 -15.39
CA LEU A 112 11.75 -3.60 -14.39
C LEU A 112 10.67 -3.66 -13.28
N SER A 113 9.84 -2.61 -13.10
CA SER A 113 8.72 -2.64 -12.16
C SER A 113 7.48 -3.36 -12.69
N TYR A 114 7.44 -3.77 -13.96
CA TYR A 114 6.23 -4.37 -14.55
C TYR A 114 5.85 -5.70 -13.88
N THR A 115 6.83 -6.52 -13.52
CA THR A 115 6.58 -7.78 -12.81
C THR A 115 6.03 -7.53 -11.41
N ASN A 116 6.42 -6.44 -10.76
CA ASN A 116 5.91 -6.07 -9.44
C ASN A 116 4.44 -5.67 -9.51
N VAL A 117 3.98 -5.03 -10.59
CA VAL A 117 2.53 -4.78 -10.79
C VAL A 117 1.76 -6.09 -10.79
N LEU A 118 2.22 -7.08 -11.55
CA LEU A 118 1.56 -8.39 -11.61
C LEU A 118 1.59 -9.10 -10.25
N ASN A 119 2.71 -9.02 -9.54
CA ASN A 119 2.83 -9.57 -8.19
C ASN A 119 1.85 -8.91 -7.21
N MET A 120 1.74 -7.58 -7.23
CA MET A 120 0.82 -6.84 -6.37
C MET A 120 -0.64 -7.16 -6.68
N LEU A 121 -1.00 -7.32 -7.96
CA LEU A 121 -2.34 -7.74 -8.36
C LEU A 121 -2.66 -9.18 -7.97
N ASP A 122 -1.68 -10.08 -8.02
CA ASP A 122 -1.84 -11.49 -7.61
C ASP A 122 -1.95 -11.64 -6.09
N LEU A 123 -1.29 -10.78 -5.32
CA LEU A 123 -1.40 -10.74 -3.86
C LEU A 123 -2.65 -10.01 -3.36
N GLY A 124 -3.27 -9.18 -4.20
CA GLY A 124 -4.32 -8.22 -3.84
C GLY A 124 -5.70 -8.81 -3.70
#